data_AF-A0A8T5TX42-F1
#
_entry.id   AF-A0A8T5TX42-F1
#
_cell.length_a   1.000
_cell.length_b   1.000
_cell.length_c   1.000
_cell.angle_alpha   90.00
_cell.angle_beta   90.00
_cell.angle_gamma   90.00
#
_symmetry.space_group_name_H-M   'P 1'
#
loop_
_entity.id
_entity.type
_entity.pdbx_description
1 polymer ?
#
loop_
_entity_poly.entity_id
_entity_poly.type
_entity_poly.pdbx_seq_one_letter_code
_entity_poly.pdbx_strand_id
1 'polypeptide(L)'
;MNTENLNEVEEILKIIRSDSEGKIGILCLNCLMVRIRFKEIYDFMERHTIPLPENQKLSKLDLLDYLSVFFYKQYQKSPTLHKQYKTPIQYIGNFILSDEILSDYLKRFDFISKQELIDAFADYCADYGISVYNAKDIKDFSLDLYLIKKKPFLRTEAVFVRTGEEMTEENYKNTFYLINEALKVAVWTVFVT
;
A
#
# COMPACT_ATOMS: atom_id res chain seq x y z
N MET A 1 -1.63 34.45 2.21
CA MET A 1 -0.72 33.65 3.06
C MET A 1 0.55 34.47 3.30
N ASN A 2 0.99 34.61 4.55
CA ASN A 2 2.28 35.24 4.86
C ASN A 2 3.43 34.30 4.49
N THR A 3 4.59 34.85 4.10
CA THR A 3 5.82 34.13 3.73
C THR A 3 6.30 33.16 4.81
N GLU A 4 6.10 33.49 6.09
CA GLU A 4 6.42 32.59 7.22
C GLU A 4 5.59 31.31 7.23
N ASN A 5 4.32 31.40 6.81
CA ASN A 5 3.39 30.27 6.77
C ASN A 5 3.67 29.33 5.59
N LEU A 6 4.25 29.86 4.51
CA LEU A 6 4.71 29.07 3.36
C LEU A 6 5.99 28.28 3.69
N ASN A 7 6.94 28.90 4.37
CA ASN A 7 8.18 28.23 4.81
C ASN A 7 7.88 27.08 5.78
N GLU A 8 6.98 27.27 6.75
CA GLU A 8 6.57 26.21 7.69
C GLU A 8 5.96 25.00 6.95
N VAL A 9 5.11 25.27 5.94
CA VAL A 9 4.50 24.21 5.12
C VAL A 9 5.55 23.42 4.35
N GLU A 10 6.51 24.10 3.71
CA GLU A 10 7.58 23.44 2.97
C GLU A 10 8.49 22.61 3.89
N GLU A 11 8.81 23.09 5.09
CA GLU A 11 9.59 22.34 6.07
C GLU A 11 8.88 21.06 6.52
N ILE A 12 7.58 21.14 6.80
CA ILE A 12 6.76 19.97 7.16
C ILE A 12 6.75 18.96 6.01
N LEU A 13 6.49 19.41 4.78
CA LEU A 13 6.48 18.53 3.61
C LEU A 13 7.85 17.89 3.39
N LYS A 14 8.94 18.61 3.63
CA LYS A 14 10.30 18.05 3.55
C LYS A 14 10.51 16.94 4.57
N ILE A 15 10.07 17.12 5.83
CA ILE A 15 10.16 16.09 6.87
C ILE A 15 9.35 14.85 6.47
N ILE A 16 8.10 15.03 6.03
CA ILE A 16 7.24 13.93 5.60
C ILE A 16 7.85 13.19 4.42
N ARG A 17 8.37 13.92 3.42
CA ARG A 17 8.99 13.34 2.24
C ARG A 17 10.27 12.58 2.60
N SER A 18 11.15 13.14 3.42
CA SER A 18 12.35 12.44 3.89
C SER A 18 12.02 11.22 4.76
N ASP A 19 10.95 11.30 5.56
CA ASP A 19 10.47 10.16 6.32
C ASP A 19 9.85 9.08 5.44
N SER A 20 9.41 9.40 4.22
CA SER A 20 8.85 8.44 3.26
C SER A 20 9.90 7.88 2.29
N GLU A 21 11.01 8.61 2.07
CA GLU A 21 11.99 8.30 1.05
C GLU A 21 12.67 6.94 1.31
N GLY A 22 12.66 6.08 0.29
CA GLY A 22 13.21 4.73 0.38
C GLY A 22 12.42 3.76 1.27
N LYS A 23 11.32 4.18 1.90
CA LYS A 23 10.46 3.28 2.66
C LYS A 23 9.45 2.61 1.74
N ILE A 24 9.56 1.29 1.64
CA ILE A 24 8.55 0.45 1.02
C ILE A 24 7.48 0.18 2.08
N GLY A 25 6.35 0.86 1.93
CA GLY A 25 5.17 0.67 2.76
C GLY A 25 4.14 -0.23 2.06
N ILE A 26 3.22 -0.78 2.84
CA ILE A 26 2.07 -1.57 2.37
C ILE A 26 1.17 -0.77 1.40
N LEU A 27 1.19 0.57 1.51
CA LEU A 27 0.38 1.48 0.70
C LEU A 27 1.21 2.68 0.21
N CYS A 28 1.07 3.03 -1.07
CA CYS A 28 1.51 4.31 -1.62
C CYS A 28 0.35 5.33 -1.63
N LEU A 29 0.40 6.32 -0.74
CA LEU A 29 -0.61 7.38 -0.64
C LEU A 29 -0.75 8.18 -1.93
N ASN A 30 0.33 8.39 -2.67
CA ASN A 30 0.29 9.08 -3.97
C ASN A 30 -0.53 8.27 -4.99
N CYS A 31 -0.28 6.96 -5.10
CA CYS A 31 -1.04 6.08 -6.00
C CYS A 31 -2.53 6.06 -5.63
N LEU A 32 -2.85 5.99 -4.33
CA LEU A 32 -4.23 6.06 -3.84
C LEU A 32 -4.89 7.40 -4.25
N MET A 33 -4.24 8.53 -3.96
CA MET A 33 -4.77 9.86 -4.28
C MET A 33 -5.04 10.04 -5.77
N VAL A 34 -4.15 9.59 -6.65
CA VAL A 34 -4.34 9.68 -8.11
C VAL A 34 -5.61 8.95 -8.57
N ARG A 35 -6.02 7.87 -7.89
CA ARG A 35 -7.20 7.06 -8.24
C ARG A 35 -8.51 7.60 -7.66
N ILE A 36 -8.50 8.21 -6.48
CA ILE A 36 -9.70 8.78 -5.83
C ILE A 36 -10.19 9.99 -6.64
N ARG A 37 -11.51 10.20 -6.86
CA ARG A 37 -11.98 11.40 -7.58
C ARG A 37 -11.96 12.60 -6.63
N PHE A 38 -11.84 13.81 -7.19
CA PHE A 38 -11.83 15.05 -6.40
C PHE A 38 -13.01 15.14 -5.43
N LYS A 39 -14.21 14.72 -5.88
CA LYS A 39 -15.40 14.70 -5.05
C LYS A 39 -15.19 13.89 -3.76
N GLU A 40 -14.68 12.65 -3.85
CA GLU A 40 -14.49 11.84 -2.64
C GLU A 40 -13.41 12.40 -1.71
N ILE A 41 -12.39 13.08 -2.25
CA ILE A 41 -11.37 13.76 -1.44
C ILE A 41 -12.03 14.90 -0.66
N TYR A 42 -12.85 15.72 -1.31
CA TYR A 42 -13.55 16.82 -0.64
C TYR A 42 -14.61 16.32 0.35
N ASP A 43 -15.39 15.30 -0.02
CA ASP A 43 -16.36 14.68 0.88
C ASP A 43 -15.64 14.06 2.10
N PHE A 44 -14.45 13.49 1.93
CA PHE A 44 -13.60 13.02 3.03
C PHE A 44 -13.19 14.17 3.95
N MET A 45 -12.71 15.27 3.39
CA MET A 45 -12.34 16.45 4.17
C MET A 45 -13.53 16.98 4.98
N GLU A 46 -14.72 17.05 4.37
CA GLU A 46 -15.94 17.47 5.06
C GLU A 46 -16.33 16.52 6.20
N ARG A 47 -16.36 15.20 5.96
CA ARG A 47 -16.68 14.19 6.98
C ARG A 47 -15.77 14.27 8.20
N HIS A 48 -14.48 14.53 7.97
CA HIS A 48 -13.47 14.60 9.03
C HIS A 48 -13.20 16.03 9.52
N THR A 49 -14.06 16.99 9.16
CA THR A 49 -13.97 18.40 9.59
C THR A 49 -12.62 19.05 9.25
N ILE A 50 -11.99 18.61 8.16
CA ILE A 50 -10.75 19.16 7.63
C ILE A 50 -11.12 20.43 6.85
N PRO A 51 -10.53 21.59 7.16
CA PRO A 51 -10.84 22.83 6.47
C PRO A 51 -10.59 22.70 4.96
N LEU A 52 -11.52 23.21 4.15
CA LEU A 52 -11.32 23.25 2.71
C LEU A 52 -10.39 24.43 2.36
N PRO A 53 -9.39 24.23 1.49
CA PRO A 53 -8.54 25.31 1.04
C PRO A 53 -9.35 26.31 0.21
N GLU A 54 -9.38 27.57 0.65
CA GLU A 54 -10.16 28.63 0.01
C GLU A 54 -9.57 29.03 -1.36
N ASN A 55 -10.44 29.14 -2.38
CA ASN A 55 -10.19 29.84 -3.64
C ASN A 55 -8.97 29.38 -4.49
N GLN A 56 -8.57 28.10 -4.40
CA GLN A 56 -7.52 27.55 -5.26
C GLN A 56 -8.01 26.32 -6.03
N LYS A 57 -7.76 26.31 -7.34
CA LYS A 57 -7.84 25.08 -8.15
C LYS A 57 -6.64 24.22 -7.79
N LEU A 58 -6.84 23.31 -6.84
CA LEU A 58 -5.80 22.38 -6.39
C LEU A 58 -5.78 21.13 -7.27
N SER A 59 -4.57 20.65 -7.57
CA SER A 59 -4.38 19.29 -8.09
C SER A 59 -4.55 18.26 -6.96
N LYS A 60 -4.65 16.98 -7.31
CA LYS A 60 -4.71 15.90 -6.31
C LYS A 60 -3.43 15.81 -5.47
N LEU A 61 -2.28 16.18 -6.03
CA LEU A 61 -1.02 16.24 -5.32
C LEU A 61 -1.02 17.39 -4.30
N ASP A 62 -1.55 18.55 -4.68
CA ASP A 62 -1.68 19.69 -3.75
C ASP A 62 -2.64 19.33 -2.59
N LEU A 63 -3.71 18.59 -2.89
CA LEU A 63 -4.61 18.06 -1.86
C LEU A 63 -3.92 17.04 -0.95
N LEU A 64 -3.04 16.18 -1.49
CA LEU A 64 -2.25 15.26 -0.68
C LEU A 64 -1.27 16.01 0.22
N ASP A 65 -0.57 17.01 -0.30
CA ASP A 65 0.32 17.86 0.48
C ASP A 65 -0.47 18.60 1.59
N TYR A 66 -1.63 19.14 1.25
CA TYR A 66 -2.53 19.80 2.21
C TYR A 66 -2.95 18.86 3.35
N LEU A 67 -3.45 17.67 3.02
CA LEU A 67 -3.84 16.65 4.00
C LEU A 67 -2.65 16.21 4.86
N SER A 68 -1.49 16.01 4.23
CA SER A 68 -0.26 15.59 4.91
C SER A 68 0.17 16.62 5.96
N VAL A 69 0.14 17.91 5.62
CA VAL A 69 0.44 19.00 6.55
C VAL A 69 -0.60 19.07 7.68
N PHE A 70 -1.89 18.96 7.35
CA PHE A 70 -2.97 18.98 8.33
C PHE A 70 -2.79 17.90 9.40
N PHE A 71 -2.64 16.64 8.97
CA PHE A 71 -2.46 15.51 9.87
C PHE A 71 -1.13 15.54 10.61
N TYR A 72 -0.06 16.03 9.99
CA TYR A 72 1.21 16.24 10.69
C TYR A 72 1.05 17.24 11.84
N LYS A 73 0.41 18.38 11.61
CA LYS A 73 0.15 19.38 12.66
C LYS A 73 -0.75 18.79 13.76
N GLN A 74 -1.72 17.95 13.41
CA GLN A 74 -2.58 17.26 14.39
C GLN A 74 -1.80 16.26 15.24
N TYR A 75 -0.92 15.47 14.61
CA TYR A 75 -0.03 14.52 15.29
C TYR A 75 0.88 15.22 16.30
N GLN A 76 1.57 16.28 15.88
CA GLN A 76 2.49 17.05 16.75
C GLN A 76 1.80 17.64 17.98
N LYS A 77 0.53 18.05 17.85
CA LYS A 77 -0.26 18.66 18.94
C LYS A 77 -0.81 17.64 19.93
N SER A 78 -0.78 16.34 19.63
CA SER A 78 -1.52 15.32 20.38
C SER A 78 -0.60 14.26 20.99
N PRO A 79 -0.34 14.31 22.31
CA PRO A 79 0.44 13.29 23.01
C PRO A 79 -0.16 11.88 22.93
N THR A 80 -1.48 11.77 22.75
CA THR A 80 -2.14 10.47 22.56
C THR A 80 -1.80 9.85 21.22
N LEU A 81 -1.72 10.66 20.15
CA LEU A 81 -1.32 10.16 18.82
C LEU A 81 0.13 9.67 18.81
N HIS A 82 1.03 10.34 19.54
CA HIS A 82 2.42 9.87 19.73
C HIS A 82 2.54 8.51 20.43
N LYS A 83 1.56 8.13 21.26
CA LYS A 83 1.51 6.82 21.91
C LYS A 83 0.94 5.73 21.00
N GLN A 84 0.04 6.11 20.10
CA GLN A 84 -0.67 5.17 19.21
C GLN A 84 0.10 4.88 17.93
N TYR A 85 0.79 5.88 17.37
CA TYR A 85 1.49 5.77 16.10
C TYR A 85 2.96 6.14 16.28
N LYS A 86 3.86 5.38 15.66
CA LYS A 86 5.30 5.59 15.77
C LYS A 86 5.76 6.80 14.96
N THR A 87 5.10 7.07 13.84
CA THR A 87 5.46 8.16 12.92
C THR A 87 4.22 8.90 12.41
N PRO A 88 4.36 10.17 11.99
CA PRO A 88 3.28 10.92 11.37
C PRO A 88 2.72 10.24 10.11
N ILE A 89 3.59 9.63 9.29
CA ILE A 89 3.19 8.90 8.08
C ILE A 89 2.30 7.70 8.44
N GLN A 90 2.65 6.96 9.50
CA GLN A 90 1.85 5.84 9.96
C GLN A 90 0.46 6.31 10.40
N TYR A 91 0.38 7.45 11.09
CA TYR A 91 -0.90 8.06 11.47
C TYR A 91 -1.72 8.46 10.23
N ILE A 92 -1.13 9.19 9.29
CA ILE A 92 -1.80 9.64 8.05
C ILE A 92 -2.37 8.45 7.27
N GLY A 93 -1.55 7.41 7.06
CA GLY A 93 -1.97 6.21 6.34
C GLY A 93 -3.14 5.50 7.02
N ASN A 94 -3.05 5.27 8.33
CA ASN A 94 -4.12 4.60 9.07
C ASN A 94 -5.41 5.42 9.10
N PHE A 95 -5.31 6.75 9.21
CA PHE A 95 -6.48 7.61 9.24
C PHE A 95 -7.22 7.61 7.90
N ILE A 96 -6.48 7.72 6.78
CA ILE A 96 -7.06 7.63 5.43
C ILE A 96 -7.72 6.26 5.21
N LEU A 97 -7.08 5.18 5.67
CA LEU A 97 -7.59 3.81 5.53
C LEU A 97 -8.82 3.52 6.39
N SER A 98 -9.03 4.26 7.48
CA SER A 98 -10.23 4.11 8.31
C SER A 98 -11.49 4.67 7.67
N ASP A 99 -11.37 5.49 6.61
CA ASP A 99 -12.52 5.96 5.85
C ASP A 99 -12.97 4.87 4.86
N GLU A 100 -14.21 4.39 5.01
CA GLU A 100 -14.74 3.28 4.22
C GLU A 100 -14.71 3.56 2.71
N ILE A 101 -14.98 4.81 2.30
CA ILE A 101 -15.01 5.19 0.88
C ILE A 101 -13.59 5.18 0.31
N LEU A 102 -12.63 5.78 1.01
CA LEU A 102 -11.24 5.80 0.54
C LEU A 102 -10.60 4.41 0.60
N SER A 103 -10.96 3.59 1.60
CA SER A 103 -10.54 2.20 1.73
C SER A 103 -10.99 1.37 0.53
N ASP A 104 -12.21 1.56 0.01
CA ASP A 104 -12.66 0.85 -1.19
C ASP A 104 -11.81 1.14 -2.45
N TYR A 105 -11.23 2.33 -2.57
CA TYR A 105 -10.29 2.64 -3.65
C TYR A 105 -8.96 1.90 -3.47
N LEU A 106 -8.52 1.67 -2.23
CA LEU A 106 -7.38 0.82 -1.92
C LEU A 106 -7.62 -0.60 -2.44
N LYS A 107 -8.74 -1.22 -2.06
CA LYS A 107 -9.07 -2.61 -2.45
C LYS A 107 -9.08 -2.80 -3.96
N ARG A 108 -9.66 -1.83 -4.67
CA ARG A 108 -9.69 -1.84 -6.14
C ARG A 108 -8.31 -1.65 -6.75
N PHE A 109 -7.50 -0.75 -6.18
CA PHE A 109 -6.13 -0.55 -6.62
C PHE A 109 -5.28 -1.80 -6.37
N ASP A 110 -5.40 -2.40 -5.20
CA ASP A 110 -4.70 -3.61 -4.80
C ASP A 110 -5.11 -4.78 -5.69
N PHE A 111 -6.39 -4.96 -6.00
CA PHE A 111 -6.82 -5.99 -6.94
C PHE A 111 -6.15 -5.86 -8.32
N ILE A 112 -6.08 -4.65 -8.88
CA ILE A 112 -5.43 -4.39 -10.17
C ILE A 112 -3.92 -4.61 -10.04
N SER A 113 -3.32 -4.06 -8.98
CA SER A 113 -1.87 -4.13 -8.72
C SER A 113 -1.41 -5.56 -8.50
N LYS A 114 -2.25 -6.41 -7.90
CA LYS A 114 -1.96 -7.83 -7.72
C LYS A 114 -1.75 -8.53 -9.05
N GLN A 115 -2.62 -8.28 -10.03
CA GLN A 115 -2.50 -8.89 -11.35
C GLN A 115 -1.29 -8.33 -12.09
N GLU A 116 -1.07 -7.01 -12.05
CA GLU A 116 0.12 -6.39 -12.66
C GLU A 116 1.42 -6.93 -12.06
N LEU A 117 1.46 -7.14 -10.73
CA LEU A 117 2.60 -7.71 -10.02
C LEU A 117 2.82 -9.20 -10.37
N ILE A 118 1.73 -9.97 -10.48
CA ILE A 118 1.77 -11.35 -10.97
C ILE A 118 2.37 -11.40 -12.38
N ASP A 119 1.89 -10.56 -13.29
CA ASP A 119 2.32 -10.55 -14.69
C ASP A 119 3.79 -10.12 -14.79
N ALA A 120 4.18 -9.03 -14.12
CA ALA A 120 5.57 -8.55 -14.11
C ALA A 120 6.54 -9.57 -13.49
N PHE A 121 6.12 -10.24 -12.41
CA PHE A 121 6.93 -11.30 -11.79
C PHE A 121 7.01 -12.55 -12.68
N ALA A 122 5.94 -12.90 -13.39
CA ALA A 122 5.92 -14.01 -14.32
C ALA A 122 6.86 -13.75 -15.51
N ASP A 123 6.84 -12.54 -16.07
CA ASP A 123 7.74 -12.11 -17.15
C ASP A 123 9.20 -12.15 -16.68
N TYR A 124 9.49 -11.60 -15.49
CA TYR A 124 10.81 -11.71 -14.87
C TYR A 124 11.24 -13.17 -14.74
N CYS A 125 10.38 -14.07 -14.25
CA CYS A 125 10.70 -15.49 -14.16
C CYS A 125 10.97 -16.13 -15.53
N ALA A 126 10.20 -15.75 -16.56
CA ALA A 126 10.38 -16.24 -17.92
C ALA A 126 11.75 -15.86 -18.49
N ASP A 127 12.24 -14.65 -18.22
CA ASP A 127 13.58 -14.19 -18.62
C ASP A 127 14.71 -15.07 -18.04
N TYR A 128 14.50 -15.65 -16.85
CA TYR A 128 15.42 -16.61 -16.23
C TYR A 128 15.17 -18.07 -16.64
N GLY A 129 14.27 -18.31 -17.59
CA GLY A 129 13.90 -19.66 -18.06
C GLY A 129 13.14 -20.49 -17.01
N ILE A 130 12.47 -19.83 -16.06
CA ILE A 130 11.61 -20.47 -15.07
C ILE A 130 10.21 -20.60 -15.68
N SER A 131 9.62 -21.81 -15.63
CA SER A 131 8.24 -22.01 -16.08
C SER A 131 7.27 -21.56 -14.99
N VAL A 132 6.35 -20.65 -15.32
CA VAL A 132 5.36 -20.07 -14.41
C VAL A 132 3.98 -20.63 -14.76
N TYR A 133 3.25 -21.10 -13.76
CA TYR A 133 1.88 -21.59 -13.90
C TYR A 133 0.95 -20.75 -13.02
N ASN A 134 -0.17 -20.29 -13.58
CA ASN A 134 -1.24 -19.65 -12.81
C ASN A 134 -1.94 -20.71 -11.96
N ALA A 135 -1.90 -20.55 -10.64
CA ALA A 135 -2.44 -21.52 -9.69
C ALA A 135 -3.72 -21.01 -8.99
N LYS A 136 -4.26 -19.86 -9.41
CA LYS A 136 -5.38 -19.17 -8.76
C LYS A 136 -6.65 -20.03 -8.59
N ASP A 137 -6.88 -20.96 -9.52
CA ASP A 137 -8.07 -21.85 -9.49
C ASP A 137 -7.86 -23.11 -8.62
N ILE A 138 -6.64 -23.36 -8.12
CA ILE A 138 -6.30 -24.51 -7.28
C ILE A 138 -6.55 -24.17 -5.81
N LYS A 139 -7.77 -24.49 -5.34
CA LYS A 139 -8.25 -24.11 -4.00
C LYS A 139 -7.50 -24.76 -2.84
N ASP A 140 -7.00 -25.99 -3.04
CA ASP A 140 -6.41 -26.81 -1.96
C ASP A 140 -5.20 -26.15 -1.29
N PHE A 141 -4.49 -25.29 -2.03
CA PHE A 141 -3.29 -24.59 -1.53
C PHE A 141 -3.38 -23.07 -1.65
N SER A 142 -4.41 -22.55 -2.34
CA SER A 142 -4.67 -21.11 -2.52
C SER A 142 -3.42 -20.31 -2.95
N LEU A 143 -2.68 -20.88 -3.91
CA LEU A 143 -1.46 -20.31 -4.48
C LEU A 143 -1.82 -19.31 -5.58
N ASP A 144 -1.03 -18.24 -5.71
CA ASP A 144 -1.18 -17.33 -6.84
C ASP A 144 -0.45 -17.89 -8.07
N LEU A 145 0.81 -18.30 -7.90
CA LEU A 145 1.62 -18.94 -8.95
C LEU A 145 2.33 -20.19 -8.45
N TYR A 146 2.66 -21.07 -9.39
CA TYR A 146 3.50 -22.23 -9.16
C TYR A 146 4.65 -22.22 -10.17
N LEU A 147 5.89 -22.31 -9.70
CA LEU A 147 7.09 -22.21 -10.52
C LEU A 147 7.76 -23.57 -10.66
N ILE A 148 8.34 -23.82 -11.84
CA ILE A 148 9.21 -24.97 -12.09
C ILE A 148 10.52 -24.50 -12.70
N LYS A 149 11.62 -24.74 -12.00
CA LYS A 149 12.99 -24.53 -12.49
C LYS A 149 13.66 -25.86 -12.74
N LYS A 150 14.14 -26.08 -13.98
CA LYS A 150 14.67 -27.38 -14.43
C LYS A 150 16.17 -27.61 -14.16
N LYS A 151 16.93 -26.62 -13.70
CA LYS A 151 18.41 -26.72 -13.57
C LYS A 151 18.95 -26.12 -12.27
N PRO A 152 19.96 -26.75 -11.62
CA PRO A 152 20.56 -28.06 -11.91
C PRO A 152 19.74 -29.27 -11.40
N PHE A 153 18.77 -29.03 -10.51
CA PHE A 153 17.76 -30.01 -10.08
C PHE A 153 16.38 -29.41 -10.30
N LEU A 154 15.36 -30.25 -10.43
CA LEU A 154 13.97 -29.79 -10.44
C LEU A 154 13.69 -29.10 -9.11
N ARG A 155 13.41 -27.79 -9.16
CA ARG A 155 12.90 -27.04 -8.02
C ARG A 155 11.52 -26.55 -8.35
N THR A 156 10.62 -26.76 -7.40
CA THR A 156 9.25 -26.26 -7.44
C THR A 156 9.09 -25.19 -6.38
N GLU A 157 8.46 -24.08 -6.76
CA GLU A 157 8.27 -22.95 -5.85
C GLU A 157 6.79 -22.55 -5.86
N ALA A 158 6.22 -22.41 -4.67
CA ALA A 158 4.88 -21.87 -4.49
C ALA A 158 4.99 -20.37 -4.25
N VAL A 159 4.25 -19.58 -5.02
CA VAL A 159 4.32 -18.12 -4.96
C VAL A 159 3.02 -17.58 -4.38
N PHE A 160 3.17 -16.75 -3.36
CA PHE A 160 2.11 -15.96 -2.78
C PHE A 160 2.36 -14.50 -3.11
N VAL A 161 1.45 -13.91 -3.88
CA VAL A 161 1.44 -12.47 -4.16
C VAL A 161 0.45 -11.85 -3.19
N ARG A 162 0.91 -10.93 -2.34
CA ARG A 162 0.07 -10.28 -1.33
C ARG A 162 0.12 -8.78 -1.48
N THR A 163 -1.05 -8.19 -1.56
CA THR A 163 -1.23 -6.74 -1.67
C THR A 163 -1.45 -6.09 -0.32
N GLY A 164 -1.60 -4.77 -0.31
CA GLY A 164 -1.70 -4.02 0.92
C GLY A 164 -2.86 -4.45 1.82
N GLU A 165 -4.04 -4.65 1.22
CA GLU A 165 -5.25 -5.17 1.85
C GLU A 165 -5.07 -6.58 2.43
N GLU A 166 -4.23 -7.40 1.81
CA GLU A 166 -3.99 -8.79 2.23
C GLU A 166 -2.91 -8.90 3.31
N MET A 167 -2.20 -7.81 3.64
CA MET A 167 -1.11 -7.76 4.61
C MET A 167 -1.56 -7.21 5.98
N THR A 168 -2.74 -7.63 6.44
CA THR A 168 -3.24 -7.34 7.81
C THR A 168 -2.75 -8.39 8.81
N GLU A 169 -2.83 -8.11 10.12
CA GLU A 169 -2.43 -9.09 11.15
C GLU A 169 -3.23 -10.41 11.06
N GLU A 170 -4.52 -10.32 10.75
CA GLU A 170 -5.39 -11.48 10.57
C GLU A 170 -5.02 -12.27 9.31
N ASN A 171 -4.86 -11.57 8.17
CA ASN A 171 -4.50 -12.20 6.91
C ASN A 171 -3.07 -12.74 6.90
N TYR A 172 -2.17 -12.17 7.69
CA TYR A 172 -0.80 -12.67 7.87
C TYR A 172 -0.79 -14.06 8.52
N LYS A 173 -1.62 -14.29 9.56
CA LYS A 173 -1.74 -15.61 10.19
C LYS A 173 -2.26 -16.66 9.20
N ASN A 174 -3.27 -16.29 8.41
CA ASN A 174 -3.79 -17.16 7.35
C ASN A 174 -2.74 -17.44 6.26
N THR A 175 -2.02 -16.41 5.82
CA THR A 175 -0.94 -16.54 4.83
C THR A 175 0.18 -17.45 5.33
N PHE A 176 0.56 -17.32 6.61
CA PHE A 176 1.53 -18.22 7.22
C PHE A 176 1.05 -19.68 7.25
N TYR A 177 -0.24 -19.91 7.54
CA TYR A 177 -0.83 -21.24 7.44
C TYR A 177 -0.74 -21.80 6.01
N LEU A 178 -1.13 -21.02 5.00
CA LEU A 178 -1.06 -21.40 3.59
C LEU A 178 0.38 -21.70 3.13
N ILE A 179 1.36 -20.92 3.59
CA ILE A 179 2.79 -21.16 3.32
C ILE A 179 3.21 -22.55 3.83
N ASN A 180 2.79 -22.93 5.04
CA ASN A 180 3.10 -24.24 5.59
C ASN A 180 2.43 -25.38 4.81
N GLU A 181 1.19 -25.17 4.36
CA GLU A 181 0.48 -26.14 3.52
C GLU A 181 1.14 -26.29 2.13
N ALA A 182 1.64 -25.20 1.56
CA ALA A 182 2.32 -25.19 0.27
C ALA A 182 3.63 -25.99 0.25
N LEU A 183 4.30 -26.16 1.40
CA LEU A 183 5.47 -27.03 1.52
C LEU A 183 5.18 -28.51 1.22
N LYS A 184 3.91 -28.92 1.19
CA LYS A 184 3.50 -30.27 0.75
C LYS A 184 3.66 -30.48 -0.76
N VAL A 185 3.66 -29.41 -1.54
CA VAL A 185 3.65 -29.45 -3.02
C VAL A 185 4.80 -28.68 -3.65
N ALA A 186 5.47 -27.79 -2.91
CA ALA A 186 6.61 -27.03 -3.38
C ALA A 186 7.82 -27.15 -2.45
N VAL A 187 9.03 -27.13 -3.02
CA VAL A 187 10.28 -27.19 -2.25
C VAL A 187 10.58 -25.84 -1.59
N TRP A 188 10.18 -24.74 -2.23
CA TRP A 188 10.37 -23.38 -1.73
C TRP A 188 9.06 -22.60 -1.76
N THR A 189 8.97 -21.59 -0.91
CA THR A 189 7.89 -20.61 -0.92
C THR A 189 8.47 -19.24 -1.22
N VAL A 190 7.88 -18.54 -2.18
CA VAL A 190 8.27 -17.19 -2.59
C VAL A 190 7.15 -16.25 -2.21
N PHE A 191 7.51 -15.16 -1.56
CA PHE A 191 6.60 -14.12 -1.15
C PHE A 191 6.86 -12.86 -1.96
N VAL A 192 5.83 -12.36 -2.65
CA VAL A 192 5.92 -11.16 -3.50
C VAL A 192 4.93 -10.13 -2.94
N THR A 193 5.44 -8.93 -2.66
CA THR A 193 4.71 -7.78 -2.10
C THR A 193 5.08 -6.52 -2.84
#